data_AF-A0A534LP97-F1
#
_entry.id   AF-A0A534LP97-F1
#
_cell.length_a   1.000
_cell.length_b   1.000
_cell.length_c   1.000
_cell.angle_alpha   90.00
_cell.angle_beta   90.00
_cell.angle_gamma   90.00
#
_symmetry.space_group_name_H-M   'P 1'
#
loop_
_entity.id
_entity.type
_entity.pdbx_description
1 polymer ?
#
loop_
_entity_poly.entity_id
_entity_poly.type
_entity_poly.pdbx_seq_one_letter_code
_entity_poly.pdbx_strand_id
1 'polypeptide(L)' 'PIVTCPMHGWEYDVRTGANTINPAARLKRYEVRLDGDDVLVGA' A
#
# COMPACT_ATOMS: atom_id res chain seq x y z
N PRO A 1 -5.81 5.04 -4.61
CA PRO A 1 -5.84 4.15 -5.79
C PRO A 1 -5.90 2.70 -5.30
N ILE A 2 -6.47 1.79 -6.09
CA ILE A 2 -6.55 0.38 -5.75
C ILE A 2 -5.43 -0.37 -6.49
N VAL A 3 -4.76 -1.28 -5.79
CA VAL A 3 -3.87 -2.28 -6.38
C VAL A 3 -4.40 -3.67 -6.10
N THR A 4 -4.30 -4.55 -7.08
CA THR A 4 -4.80 -5.92 -6.99
C THR A 4 -3.64 -6.90 -6.91
N CYS A 5 -3.63 -7.75 -5.88
CA CYS A 5 -2.65 -8.82 -5.75
C CYS A 5 -2.86 -9.86 -6.86
N PRO A 6 -1.83 -10.19 -7.66
CA PRO A 6 -1.97 -11.12 -8.76
C PRO A 6 -2.19 -12.58 -8.32
N MET A 7 -1.89 -12.91 -7.06
CA MET A 7 -1.99 -14.28 -6.55
C MET A 7 -3.41 -14.66 -6.09
N HIS A 8 -4.05 -13.77 -5.34
CA HIS A 8 -5.33 -14.08 -4.66
C HIS A 8 -6.46 -13.11 -5.04
N GLY A 9 -6.20 -12.17 -5.94
CA GLY A 9 -7.18 -11.18 -6.40
C GLY A 9 -7.58 -10.14 -5.34
N TRP A 10 -6.91 -10.11 -4.19
CA TRP A 10 -7.20 -9.15 -3.13
C TRP A 10 -6.85 -7.74 -3.56
N GLU A 11 -7.75 -6.81 -3.27
CA GLU A 11 -7.62 -5.40 -3.58
C GLU A 11 -7.26 -4.59 -2.34
N TYR A 12 -6.40 -3.59 -2.50
CA TYR A 12 -5.94 -2.75 -1.41
C TYR A 12 -5.92 -1.28 -1.77
N ASP A 13 -6.41 -0.44 -0.87
CA ASP A 13 -6.23 1.00 -0.98
C ASP A 13 -4.78 1.38 -0.60
N VAL A 14 -4.01 1.83 -1.59
CA VAL A 14 -2.61 2.25 -1.45
C VAL A 14 -2.40 3.30 -0.34
N ARG A 15 -3.39 4.16 -0.08
CA ARG A 15 -3.25 5.23 0.94
C ARG A 15 -3.34 4.70 2.37
N THR A 16 -4.14 3.66 2.59
CA THR A 16 -4.49 3.18 3.93
C THR A 16 -3.96 1.78 4.22
N GLY A 17 -3.53 1.05 3.18
CA GLY A 17 -3.15 -0.36 3.26
C GLY A 17 -4.35 -1.29 3.53
N ALA A 18 -5.57 -0.76 3.57
CA ALA A 18 -6.77 -1.54 3.84
C ALA A 18 -7.04 -2.47 2.66
N ASN A 19 -7.27 -3.75 2.95
CA ASN A 19 -7.89 -4.67 2.02
C ASN A 19 -9.40 -4.36 1.93
N THR A 20 -9.98 -4.43 0.73
CA THR A 20 -11.39 -4.07 0.50
C THR A 20 -12.39 -5.14 0.97
N ILE A 21 -11.94 -6.39 1.17
CA ILE A 21 -12.78 -7.56 1.52
C ILE A 21 -12.46 -8.08 2.92
N ASN A 22 -11.18 -8.24 3.26
CA ASN A 22 -10.71 -8.82 4.52
C ASN A 22 -9.96 -7.80 5.38
N PRO A 23 -10.62 -7.13 6.36
CA PRO A 23 -10.00 -6.11 7.20
C PRO A 23 -8.76 -6.57 7.98
N ALA A 24 -8.64 -7.87 8.25
CA ALA A 24 -7.49 -8.43 8.96
C ALA A 24 -6.23 -8.53 8.08
N ALA A 25 -6.40 -8.61 6.76
CA ALA A 25 -5.31 -8.64 5.79
C ALA A 25 -4.80 -7.23 5.45
N ARG A 26 -4.52 -6.39 6.45
CA ARG A 26 -4.04 -5.02 6.22
C ARG A 26 -2.54 -5.00 5.91
N LEU A 27 -2.13 -4.27 4.88
CA LEU A 27 -0.73 -4.10 4.52
C LEU A 27 -0.02 -3.11 5.47
N LYS A 28 1.26 -3.37 5.77
CA LYS A 28 2.13 -2.38 6.44
C LYS A 28 2.29 -1.17 5.51
N ARG A 29 2.22 0.02 6.09
CA ARG A 29 2.50 1.28 5.40
C ARG A 29 3.85 1.82 5.83
N TYR A 30 4.46 2.55 4.92
CA TYR A 30 5.72 3.25 5.13
C TYR A 30 5.52 4.71 4.78
N GLU A 31 6.17 5.59 5.56
CA GLU A 31 6.22 7.00 5.20
C GLU A 31 7.04 7.18 3.93
N VAL A 32 6.57 8.05 3.05
CA VAL A 32 7.25 8.36 1.79
C VAL A 32 7.44 9.87 1.69
N ARG A 33 8.64 10.30 1.29
CA ARG A 33 8.97 11.71 1.06
C ARG A 33 9.70 11.87 -0.27
N LEU A 34 9.56 13.03 -0.88
CA LEU A 34 10.33 13.43 -2.06
C LEU A 34 11.53 14.27 -1.63
N ASP A 35 12.69 14.02 -2.22
CA ASP A 35 13.90 14.82 -2.08
C ASP A 35 14.47 15.11 -3.47
N GLY A 36 14.10 16.26 -4.04
CA GLY A 36 14.32 16.52 -5.47
C GLY A 36 13.61 15.49 -6.35
N ASP A 37 14.37 14.74 -7.14
CA ASP A 37 13.88 13.67 -8.00
C ASP A 37 13.84 12.29 -7.30
N ASP A 38 14.37 12.19 -6.08
CA ASP A 38 14.42 10.96 -5.33
C ASP A 38 13.14 10.72 -4.50
N VAL A 39 12.75 9.46 -4.39
CA VAL A 39 11.65 9.00 -3.53
C VAL A 39 12.25 8.19 -2.37
N LEU A 40 12.14 8.74 -1.15
CA LEU A 40 12.65 8.12 0.07
C LEU A 40 11.54 7.35 0.78
N VAL A 41 11.85 6.17 1.32
CA VAL A 41 10.92 5.30 2.06
C VAL A 41 11.43 5.11 3.48
N GLY A 42 10.59 5.37 4.48
CA GLY A 42 10.91 5.14 5.90
C GLY A 42 11.05 3.65 6.24
N ALA A 43 11.79 3.34 7.31
CA ALA A 43 12.00 1.96 7.81
C ALA A 43 10.80 1.43 8.62
#